data_AF-Q2SFZ5-F1
#
_entry.id   AF-Q2SFZ5-F1
#
_cell.length_a   1.000
_cell.length_b   1.000
_cell.length_c   1.000
_cell.angle_alpha   90.00
_cell.angle_beta   90.00
_cell.angle_gamma   90.00
#
_symmetry.space_group_name_H-M   'P 1'
#
loop_
_entity.id
_entity.type
_entity.pdbx_description
1 polymer ?
#
loop_
_entity_poly.entity_id
_entity_poly.type
_entity_poly.pdbx_seq_one_letter_code
_entity_poly.pdbx_strand_id
1 'polypeptide(L)'
;MLKRLFASRRHPYIPGLNKPERIEIDLSGAKLCLQLPPHHDYEGFEAMQTPIPKVNIYDQSIYRDSTPEDPFSSSVFIKRGWEYYGPIWRMQPVASTTFIAVVEQVNCLPEGMSCFNPHHLEQALIHLIYEMGPNDPLPGVRLAPVNWVVRAAGETQWTFFEVHQDLARIHAPNPSSAASYSSYAVTPLDDRYYLRLMFHNHGYVPVGQAIYNMNTLRDKVCRNIVLQLSPSAQAQMDRAQRCWPDARISPQREPENWVYPEWRYGESGLNEPLVVILKPGSAPPPFDL
;
A
#
# COMPACT_ATOMS: atom_id res chain seq x y z
N MET A 1 6.98 -25.87 -15.45
CA MET A 1 5.93 -25.82 -16.50
C MET A 1 4.75 -26.78 -16.27
N LEU A 2 4.94 -28.00 -15.72
CA LEU A 2 3.85 -28.97 -15.53
C LEU A 2 2.62 -28.42 -14.76
N LYS A 3 2.83 -27.59 -13.73
CA LYS A 3 1.74 -27.01 -12.93
C LYS A 3 0.82 -26.05 -13.72
N ARG A 4 1.31 -25.45 -14.82
CA ARG A 4 0.50 -24.60 -15.70
C ARG A 4 -0.52 -25.41 -16.50
N LEU A 5 -0.26 -26.69 -16.77
CA LEU A 5 -1.18 -27.57 -17.51
C LEU A 5 -2.49 -27.80 -16.77
N PHE A 6 -2.47 -27.73 -15.44
CA PHE A 6 -3.63 -27.93 -14.57
C PHE A 6 -4.22 -26.61 -14.06
N ALA A 7 -3.73 -25.48 -14.55
CA ALA A 7 -4.21 -24.18 -14.14
C ALA A 7 -5.63 -23.92 -14.67
N SER A 8 -6.43 -23.23 -13.89
CA SER A 8 -7.78 -22.82 -14.27
C SER A 8 -8.09 -21.43 -13.71
N ARG A 9 -9.23 -20.84 -14.10
CA ARG A 9 -9.68 -19.60 -13.45
C ARG A 9 -9.92 -19.80 -11.95
N ARG A 10 -10.32 -21.00 -11.53
CA ARG A 10 -10.57 -21.31 -10.12
C ARG A 10 -9.26 -21.45 -9.34
N HIS A 11 -8.28 -22.12 -9.95
CA HIS A 11 -6.96 -22.37 -9.37
C HIS A 11 -5.89 -21.88 -10.35
N PRO A 12 -5.64 -20.56 -10.41
CA PRO A 12 -4.64 -20.02 -11.31
C PRO A 12 -3.24 -20.45 -10.87
N TYR A 13 -2.37 -20.65 -11.85
CA TYR A 13 -0.95 -20.87 -11.60
C TYR A 13 -0.25 -19.52 -11.45
N ILE A 14 0.46 -19.34 -10.33
CA ILE A 14 1.30 -18.18 -10.07
C ILE A 14 2.76 -18.65 -10.10
N PRO A 15 3.59 -18.17 -11.04
CA PRO A 15 5.01 -18.52 -11.13
C PRO A 15 5.74 -18.25 -9.80
N GLY A 16 6.57 -19.20 -9.38
CA GLY A 16 7.42 -19.02 -8.19
C GLY A 16 6.69 -18.93 -6.84
N LEU A 17 5.35 -19.01 -6.77
CA LEU A 17 4.58 -18.86 -5.54
C LEU A 17 5.07 -19.76 -4.40
N ASN A 18 5.46 -20.99 -4.70
CA ASN A 18 5.94 -21.99 -3.72
C ASN A 18 7.47 -22.08 -3.62
N LYS A 19 8.19 -21.13 -4.23
CA LYS A 19 9.65 -20.99 -4.14
C LYS A 19 9.96 -19.50 -3.92
N PRO A 20 9.54 -18.92 -2.78
CA PRO A 20 9.81 -17.52 -2.49
C PRO A 20 11.32 -17.29 -2.33
N GLU A 21 11.77 -16.12 -2.74
CA GLU A 21 13.10 -15.60 -2.50
C GLU A 21 13.10 -14.86 -1.17
N ARG A 22 14.17 -15.04 -0.40
CA ARG A 22 14.42 -14.25 0.80
C ARG A 22 15.13 -12.96 0.39
N ILE A 23 14.56 -11.83 0.78
CA ILE A 23 15.10 -10.50 0.50
C ILE A 23 15.34 -9.80 1.83
N GLU A 24 16.56 -9.32 2.02
CA GLU A 24 16.97 -8.60 3.23
C GLU A 24 17.36 -7.18 2.87
N ILE A 25 16.84 -6.23 3.63
CA ILE A 25 16.98 -4.80 3.38
C ILE A 25 17.30 -4.11 4.70
N ASP A 26 18.31 -3.25 4.65
CA ASP A 26 18.72 -2.37 5.74
C ASP A 26 18.13 -0.96 5.53
N LEU A 27 17.18 -0.57 6.37
CA LEU A 27 16.51 0.73 6.37
C LEU A 27 17.11 1.58 7.50
N SER A 28 18.30 2.13 7.27
CA SER A 28 19.05 2.92 8.27
C SER A 28 19.23 2.22 9.64
N GLY A 29 19.54 0.93 9.62
CA GLY A 29 19.76 0.09 10.80
C GLY A 29 18.58 -0.83 11.14
N ALA A 30 17.36 -0.48 10.73
CA ALA A 30 16.22 -1.38 10.84
C ALA A 30 16.32 -2.46 9.75
N LYS A 31 16.22 -3.74 10.13
CA LYS A 31 16.38 -4.88 9.22
C LYS A 31 15.02 -5.43 8.83
N LEU A 32 14.67 -5.30 7.56
CA LEU A 32 13.48 -5.88 6.96
C LEU A 32 13.87 -7.16 6.21
N CYS A 33 13.20 -8.28 6.52
CA CYS A 33 13.30 -9.52 5.78
C CYS A 33 11.92 -9.89 5.22
N LEU A 34 11.87 -10.12 3.91
CA LEU A 34 10.67 -10.50 3.17
C LEU A 34 10.87 -11.84 2.47
N GLN A 35 9.79 -12.63 2.37
CA GLN A 35 9.72 -13.81 1.51
C GLN A 35 8.77 -13.54 0.35
N LEU A 36 9.32 -13.24 -0.82
CA LEU A 36 8.54 -12.82 -1.99
C LEU A 36 8.71 -13.83 -3.13
N PRO A 37 7.64 -14.19 -3.87
CA PRO A 37 7.83 -14.86 -5.14
C PRO A 37 8.72 -14.03 -6.09
N PRO A 38 9.50 -14.69 -6.97
CA PRO A 38 10.27 -14.01 -8.01
C PRO A 38 9.36 -13.09 -8.84
N HIS A 39 9.93 -11.99 -9.33
CA HIS A 39 9.24 -11.14 -10.30
C HIS A 39 8.86 -11.97 -11.52
N HIS A 40 7.65 -11.78 -12.02
CA HIS A 40 7.18 -12.42 -13.23
C HIS A 40 6.28 -11.48 -14.02
N ASP A 41 6.62 -11.29 -15.29
CA ASP A 41 5.86 -10.52 -16.27
C ASP A 41 5.73 -11.33 -17.56
N TYR A 42 4.54 -11.38 -18.15
CA TYR A 42 4.23 -12.19 -19.33
C TYR A 42 5.04 -11.75 -20.55
N GLU A 43 5.29 -10.45 -20.69
CA GLU A 43 6.05 -9.88 -21.79
C GLU A 43 7.57 -9.99 -21.57
N GLY A 44 7.98 -10.48 -20.39
CA GLY A 44 9.38 -10.71 -20.04
C GLY A 44 10.10 -9.44 -19.59
N PHE A 45 9.35 -8.39 -19.22
CA PHE A 45 9.96 -7.20 -18.64
C PHE A 45 10.62 -7.49 -17.29
N GLU A 46 11.72 -6.80 -17.02
CA GLU A 46 12.38 -6.86 -15.73
C GLU A 46 11.59 -6.09 -14.66
N ALA A 47 11.91 -6.37 -13.40
CA ALA A 47 11.36 -5.63 -12.29
C ALA A 47 11.74 -4.15 -12.39
N MET A 48 10.74 -3.26 -12.43
CA MET A 48 10.95 -1.80 -12.49
C MET A 48 11.86 -1.27 -11.37
N GLN A 49 11.84 -1.91 -10.19
CA GLN A 49 12.74 -1.60 -9.10
C GLN A 49 13.23 -2.91 -8.46
N THR A 50 14.49 -3.25 -8.72
CA THR A 50 15.17 -4.33 -8.01
C THR A 50 15.36 -3.96 -6.54
N PRO A 51 15.42 -4.94 -5.62
CA PRO A 51 15.57 -4.65 -4.20
C PRO A 51 16.86 -3.87 -3.93
N ILE A 52 16.75 -2.70 -3.28
CA ILE A 52 17.90 -1.93 -2.82
C ILE A 52 18.32 -2.48 -1.45
N PRO A 53 19.49 -3.14 -1.30
CA PRO A 53 19.82 -3.85 -0.05
C PRO A 53 20.03 -2.93 1.15
N LYS A 54 20.39 -1.67 0.92
CA LYS A 54 20.61 -0.67 1.96
C LYS A 54 20.05 0.67 1.51
N VAL A 55 19.11 1.20 2.29
CA VAL A 55 18.44 2.48 2.07
C VAL A 55 18.74 3.37 3.26
N ASN A 56 19.29 4.56 2.99
CA ASN A 56 19.38 5.59 4.02
C ASN A 56 18.07 6.39 4.02
N ILE A 57 17.13 6.06 4.91
CA ILE A 57 15.80 6.68 4.94
C ILE A 57 15.83 8.19 5.24
N TYR A 58 16.96 8.71 5.75
CA TYR A 58 17.16 10.12 6.07
C TYR A 58 17.77 10.93 4.91
N ASP A 59 18.25 10.27 3.85
CA ASP A 59 18.78 10.94 2.67
C ASP A 59 17.62 11.50 1.85
N GLN A 60 17.42 12.82 1.92
CA GLN A 60 16.32 13.50 1.21
C GLN A 60 16.38 13.29 -0.32
N SER A 61 17.55 12.97 -0.88
CA SER A 61 17.70 12.72 -2.32
C SER A 61 17.04 11.44 -2.82
N ILE A 62 16.54 10.56 -1.94
CA ILE A 62 15.82 9.35 -2.34
C ILE A 62 14.31 9.60 -2.56
N TYR A 63 13.80 10.76 -2.16
CA TYR A 63 12.41 11.17 -2.26
C TYR A 63 12.18 12.14 -3.44
N ARG A 64 12.74 11.81 -4.61
CA ARG A 64 12.86 12.75 -5.75
C ARG A 64 11.54 13.14 -6.41
N ASP A 65 10.53 12.29 -6.25
CA ASP A 65 9.21 12.49 -6.84
C ASP A 65 8.28 13.29 -5.92
N SER A 66 8.79 13.76 -4.77
CA SER A 66 8.03 14.55 -3.80
C SER A 66 8.53 15.98 -3.74
N THR A 67 7.60 16.90 -3.57
CA THR A 67 7.86 18.31 -3.30
C THR A 67 7.90 18.57 -1.79
N PRO A 68 8.58 19.63 -1.33
CA PRO A 68 8.58 20.00 0.09
C PRO A 68 7.19 20.28 0.66
N GLU A 69 6.22 20.64 -0.19
CA GLU A 69 4.84 20.89 0.19
C GLU A 69 4.01 19.61 0.36
N ASP A 70 4.49 18.46 -0.14
CA ASP A 70 3.73 17.22 -0.09
C ASP A 70 3.57 16.73 1.36
N PRO A 71 2.37 16.33 1.79
CA PRO A 71 2.13 15.82 3.15
C PRO A 71 2.90 14.52 3.44
N PHE A 72 3.23 13.77 2.38
CA PHE A 72 4.02 12.55 2.43
C PHE A 72 5.08 12.55 1.34
N SER A 73 6.29 12.10 1.68
CA SER A 73 7.33 11.79 0.71
C SER A 73 7.61 10.30 0.68
N SER A 74 7.51 9.69 -0.50
CA SER A 74 7.63 8.23 -0.66
C SER A 74 8.93 7.85 -1.36
N SER A 75 9.60 6.80 -0.89
CA SER A 75 10.76 6.22 -1.58
C SER A 75 10.55 4.73 -1.80
N VAL A 76 10.50 4.32 -3.07
CA VAL A 76 10.34 2.91 -3.47
C VAL A 76 11.70 2.22 -3.47
N PHE A 77 11.82 1.14 -2.70
CA PHE A 77 13.06 0.36 -2.65
C PHE A 77 12.91 -1.06 -3.21
N ILE A 78 11.69 -1.47 -3.56
CA ILE A 78 11.40 -2.71 -4.28
C ILE A 78 10.03 -2.64 -4.96
N LYS A 79 9.95 -3.13 -6.20
CA LYS A 79 8.70 -3.32 -6.94
C LYS A 79 8.71 -4.64 -7.68
N ARG A 80 7.69 -5.47 -7.50
CA ARG A 80 7.54 -6.77 -8.16
C ARG A 80 6.16 -6.92 -8.79
N GLY A 81 6.11 -7.60 -9.94
CA GLY A 81 4.88 -8.01 -10.59
C GLY A 81 4.70 -9.52 -10.44
N TRP A 82 3.46 -9.95 -10.26
CA TRP A 82 3.06 -11.34 -10.27
C TRP A 82 1.80 -11.50 -11.10
N GLU A 83 1.76 -12.55 -11.91
CA GLU A 83 0.66 -12.81 -12.82
C GLU A 83 -0.01 -14.15 -12.54
N TYR A 84 -1.31 -14.19 -12.80
CA TYR A 84 -2.18 -15.32 -12.53
C TYR A 84 -2.52 -15.98 -13.86
N TYR A 85 -1.99 -17.16 -14.11
CA TYR A 85 -2.26 -17.91 -15.33
C TYR A 85 -3.48 -18.81 -15.16
N GLY A 86 -4.47 -18.60 -16.01
CA GLY A 86 -5.65 -19.47 -16.11
C GLY A 86 -5.39 -20.71 -16.98
N PRO A 87 -6.42 -21.24 -17.65
CA PRO A 87 -6.29 -22.41 -18.53
C PRO A 87 -5.24 -22.22 -19.64
N ILE A 88 -4.56 -23.31 -20.02
CA ILE A 88 -3.40 -23.26 -20.91
C ILE A 88 -3.67 -22.69 -22.31
N TRP A 89 -4.89 -22.81 -22.82
CA TRP A 89 -5.28 -22.23 -24.11
C TRP A 89 -5.38 -20.70 -24.08
N ARG A 90 -5.36 -20.09 -22.90
CA ARG A 90 -5.21 -18.65 -22.73
C ARG A 90 -3.73 -18.33 -22.54
N MET A 91 -3.17 -17.66 -23.55
CA MET A 91 -1.76 -17.26 -23.53
C MET A 91 -1.47 -16.22 -22.44
N GLN A 92 -2.32 -15.20 -22.37
CA GLN A 92 -2.20 -14.09 -21.43
C GLN A 92 -2.72 -14.44 -20.02
N PRO A 93 -2.18 -13.80 -18.98
CA PRO A 93 -2.69 -13.94 -17.63
C PRO A 93 -4.16 -13.50 -17.52
N VAL A 94 -4.83 -14.00 -16.47
CA VAL A 94 -6.19 -13.60 -16.11
C VAL A 94 -6.22 -12.45 -15.11
N ALA A 95 -5.14 -12.26 -14.35
CA ALA A 95 -5.00 -11.23 -13.32
C ALA A 95 -3.53 -10.93 -13.06
N SER A 96 -3.28 -9.86 -12.31
CA SER A 96 -1.97 -9.49 -11.81
C SER A 96 -2.04 -8.88 -10.41
N THR A 97 -0.95 -9.00 -9.68
CA THR A 97 -0.69 -8.28 -8.43
C THR A 97 0.66 -7.59 -8.55
N THR A 98 0.69 -6.28 -8.36
CA THR A 98 1.93 -5.52 -8.20
C THR A 98 2.21 -5.30 -6.73
N PHE A 99 3.35 -5.79 -6.26
CA PHE A 99 3.88 -5.52 -4.94
C PHE A 99 4.84 -4.34 -4.98
N ILE A 100 4.70 -3.42 -4.03
CA ILE A 100 5.60 -2.28 -3.84
C ILE A 100 5.89 -2.17 -2.34
N ALA A 101 7.15 -1.99 -1.97
CA ALA A 101 7.49 -1.56 -0.61
C ALA A 101 8.15 -0.19 -0.66
N VAL A 102 7.67 0.68 0.22
CA VAL A 102 8.08 2.08 0.29
C VAL A 102 8.37 2.46 1.72
N VAL A 103 9.34 3.35 1.90
CA VAL A 103 9.45 4.15 3.11
C VAL A 103 8.70 5.45 2.87
N GLU A 104 7.82 5.80 3.79
CA GLU A 104 7.10 7.07 3.80
C GLU A 104 7.67 7.98 4.87
N GLN A 105 8.03 9.19 4.47
CA GLN A 105 8.25 10.31 5.38
C GLN A 105 6.93 11.05 5.57
N VAL A 106 6.54 11.31 6.83
CA VAL A 106 5.31 12.04 7.16
C VAL A 106 5.65 13.51 7.40
N ASN A 107 5.59 14.32 6.35
CA ASN A 107 5.93 15.74 6.41
C ASN A 107 4.84 16.54 7.15
N CYS A 108 3.58 16.16 6.97
CA CYS A 108 2.44 16.81 7.61
C CYS A 108 2.28 16.51 9.11
N LEU A 109 3.06 15.57 9.68
CA LEU A 109 2.94 15.23 11.10
C LEU A 109 3.37 16.44 11.96
N PRO A 110 2.54 16.91 12.91
CA PRO A 110 2.91 18.01 13.79
C PRO A 110 4.14 17.73 14.66
N GLU A 111 4.78 18.79 15.13
CA GLU A 111 5.82 18.69 16.16
C GLU A 111 5.23 18.12 17.45
N GLY A 112 5.96 17.23 18.12
CA GLY A 112 5.51 16.54 19.32
C GLY A 112 4.72 15.26 19.06
N MET A 113 4.32 14.99 17.81
CA MET A 113 3.76 13.71 17.41
C MET A 113 4.85 12.74 16.91
N SER A 114 4.52 11.46 16.87
CA SER A 114 5.44 10.37 16.52
C SER A 114 4.66 9.23 15.92
N CYS A 115 5.13 8.65 14.82
CA CYS A 115 4.58 7.44 14.22
C CYS A 115 4.65 6.22 15.16
N PHE A 116 5.49 6.23 16.21
CA PHE A 116 5.49 5.17 17.21
C PHE A 116 4.33 5.27 18.20
N ASN A 117 3.67 6.43 18.32
CA ASN A 117 2.40 6.51 19.02
C ASN A 117 1.30 5.93 18.11
N PRO A 118 0.59 4.86 18.52
CA PRO A 118 -0.40 4.20 17.66
C PRO A 118 -1.56 5.10 17.23
N HIS A 119 -1.96 6.06 18.07
CA HIS A 119 -3.02 7.02 17.74
C HIS A 119 -2.55 8.04 16.71
N HIS A 120 -1.33 8.56 16.86
CA HIS A 120 -0.72 9.48 15.89
C HIS A 120 -0.51 8.80 14.52
N LEU A 121 -0.06 7.53 14.53
CA LEU A 121 0.07 6.74 13.30
C LEU A 121 -1.29 6.56 12.62
N GLU A 122 -2.35 6.27 13.37
CA GLU A 122 -3.70 6.18 12.81
C GLU A 122 -4.10 7.47 12.11
N GLN A 123 -3.91 8.63 12.76
CA GLN A 123 -4.21 9.93 12.14
C GLN A 123 -3.41 10.15 10.85
N ALA A 124 -2.12 9.82 10.84
CA ALA A 124 -1.29 9.89 9.64
C ALA A 124 -1.80 8.95 8.52
N LEU A 125 -2.29 7.75 8.88
CA LEU A 125 -2.88 6.83 7.92
C LEU A 125 -4.22 7.33 7.35
N ILE A 126 -5.07 7.94 8.18
CA ILE A 126 -6.33 8.53 7.70
C ILE A 126 -6.03 9.73 6.78
N HIS A 127 -5.03 10.53 7.11
CA HIS A 127 -4.56 11.61 6.23
C HIS A 127 -4.02 11.06 4.90
N LEU A 128 -3.24 9.99 4.92
CA LEU A 128 -2.78 9.31 3.71
C LEU A 128 -3.95 8.79 2.86
N ILE A 129 -4.98 8.23 3.49
CA ILE A 129 -6.18 7.72 2.78
C ILE A 129 -6.97 8.89 2.17
N TYR A 130 -6.97 10.07 2.81
CA TYR A 130 -7.54 11.29 2.25
C TYR A 130 -6.77 11.74 1.00
N GLU A 131 -5.43 11.72 1.05
CA GLU A 131 -4.57 12.04 -0.09
C GLU A 131 -4.79 11.10 -1.28
N MET A 132 -4.95 9.79 -1.03
CA MET A 132 -5.23 8.78 -2.06
C MET A 132 -6.69 8.79 -2.57
N GLY A 133 -7.56 9.61 -1.96
CA GLY A 133 -9.00 9.59 -2.18
C GLY A 133 -9.52 10.96 -2.60
N PRO A 134 -10.21 11.70 -1.72
CA PRO A 134 -10.83 12.98 -2.06
C PRO A 134 -9.84 14.05 -2.55
N ASN A 135 -8.56 14.03 -2.14
CA ASN A 135 -7.58 15.00 -2.63
C ASN A 135 -7.13 14.73 -4.08
N ASP A 136 -7.11 13.47 -4.50
CA ASP A 136 -6.86 13.04 -5.87
C ASP A 136 -8.12 12.42 -6.48
N PRO A 137 -9.04 13.23 -7.03
CA PRO A 137 -10.33 12.72 -7.50
C PRO A 137 -10.23 12.05 -8.89
N LEU A 138 -9.09 12.14 -9.57
CA LEU A 138 -8.87 11.60 -10.92
C LEU A 138 -9.14 10.08 -11.03
N PRO A 139 -8.70 9.23 -10.08
CA PRO A 139 -8.93 7.79 -10.13
C PRO A 139 -10.36 7.37 -9.74
N GLY A 140 -11.24 8.35 -9.47
CA GLY A 140 -12.62 8.15 -9.03
C GLY A 140 -12.77 7.98 -7.52
N VAL A 141 -14.03 7.85 -7.09
CA VAL A 141 -14.37 7.71 -5.67
C VAL A 141 -13.84 6.39 -5.11
N ARG A 142 -13.19 6.47 -3.95
CA ARG A 142 -12.61 5.33 -3.24
C ARG A 142 -13.35 5.06 -1.94
N LEU A 143 -13.49 3.78 -1.61
CA LEU A 143 -13.94 3.29 -0.31
C LEU A 143 -12.72 2.84 0.47
N ALA A 144 -12.42 3.53 1.56
CA ALA A 144 -11.27 3.25 2.41
C ALA A 144 -11.41 3.89 3.80
N PRO A 145 -10.82 3.30 4.85
CA PRO A 145 -10.22 1.96 4.84
C PRO A 145 -11.30 0.86 4.80
N VAL A 146 -11.03 -0.23 4.05
CA VAL A 146 -11.84 -1.46 4.07
C VAL A 146 -11.04 -2.57 4.74
N ASN A 147 -11.69 -3.47 5.48
CA ASN A 147 -11.04 -4.60 6.16
C ASN A 147 -9.88 -4.18 7.09
N TRP A 148 -10.03 -3.04 7.78
CA TRP A 148 -9.04 -2.54 8.71
C TRP A 148 -8.80 -3.54 9.85
N VAL A 149 -7.54 -3.92 10.04
CA VAL A 149 -7.14 -4.80 11.13
C VAL A 149 -5.72 -4.52 11.58
N VAL A 150 -5.48 -4.64 12.87
CA VAL A 150 -4.18 -4.46 13.50
C VAL A 150 -3.67 -5.80 14.02
N ARG A 151 -2.42 -6.14 13.74
CA ARG A 151 -1.80 -7.41 14.18
C ARG A 151 -0.37 -7.18 14.63
N ALA A 152 0.08 -7.91 15.64
CA ALA A 152 1.49 -7.98 15.98
C ALA A 152 2.23 -8.92 15.01
N ALA A 153 3.43 -8.53 14.61
CA ALA A 153 4.38 -9.40 13.91
C ALA A 153 5.78 -9.17 14.51
N GLY A 154 6.23 -10.12 15.33
CA GLY A 154 7.40 -9.93 16.17
C GLY A 154 7.16 -8.83 17.22
N GLU A 155 8.08 -7.88 17.29
CA GLU A 155 8.05 -6.76 18.26
C GLU A 155 7.31 -5.53 17.73
N THR A 156 6.85 -5.56 16.47
CA THR A 156 6.19 -4.41 15.83
C THR A 156 4.71 -4.68 15.56
N GLN A 157 3.92 -3.63 15.65
CA GLN A 157 2.51 -3.66 15.30
C GLN A 157 2.33 -3.27 13.84
N TRP A 158 1.51 -4.03 13.12
CA TRP A 158 1.19 -3.81 11.72
C TRP A 158 -0.29 -3.51 11.54
N THR A 159 -0.57 -2.44 10.81
CA THR A 159 -1.92 -2.05 10.40
C THR A 159 -2.15 -2.48 8.96
N PHE A 160 -3.23 -3.20 8.73
CA PHE A 160 -3.64 -3.69 7.42
C PHE A 160 -4.98 -3.07 7.03
N PHE A 161 -5.11 -2.64 5.79
CA PHE A 161 -6.37 -2.16 5.23
C PHE A 161 -6.38 -2.25 3.71
N GLU A 162 -7.54 -2.04 3.12
CA GLU A 162 -7.76 -2.07 1.69
C GLU A 162 -8.39 -0.76 1.20
N VAL A 163 -8.18 -0.45 -0.07
CA VAL A 163 -8.78 0.67 -0.79
C VAL A 163 -9.47 0.10 -2.02
N HIS A 164 -10.77 0.30 -2.11
CA HIS A 164 -11.63 -0.19 -3.19
C HIS A 164 -12.18 0.99 -4.00
N GLN A 165 -12.58 0.76 -5.25
CA GLN A 165 -13.38 1.75 -5.98
C GLN A 165 -14.84 1.68 -5.53
N ASP A 166 -15.50 2.84 -5.43
CA ASP A 166 -16.95 2.89 -5.27
C ASP A 166 -17.63 2.61 -6.62
N LEU A 167 -17.87 1.33 -6.89
CA LEU A 167 -18.48 0.89 -8.15
C LEU A 167 -19.91 1.40 -8.35
N ALA A 168 -20.61 1.79 -7.28
CA ALA A 168 -21.96 2.35 -7.39
C ALA A 168 -21.97 3.70 -8.10
N ARG A 169 -20.82 4.39 -8.14
CA ARG A 169 -20.64 5.69 -8.82
C ARG A 169 -20.07 5.58 -10.22
N ILE A 170 -19.75 4.37 -10.68
CA ILE A 170 -19.19 4.13 -12.02
C ILE A 170 -20.32 3.72 -12.96
N HIS A 171 -20.44 4.40 -14.10
CA HIS A 171 -21.36 3.97 -15.15
C HIS A 171 -20.85 2.70 -15.83
N ALA A 172 -21.65 1.63 -15.82
CA ALA A 172 -21.35 0.35 -16.46
C ALA A 172 -19.94 -0.20 -16.12
N PRO A 173 -19.64 -0.49 -14.83
CA PRO A 173 -18.33 -0.98 -14.44
C PRO A 173 -18.03 -2.33 -15.11
N ASN A 174 -16.75 -2.57 -15.43
CA ASN A 174 -16.33 -3.87 -15.91
C ASN A 174 -16.68 -4.95 -14.85
N PRO A 175 -17.23 -6.11 -15.24
CA PRO A 175 -17.54 -7.19 -14.31
C PRO A 175 -16.38 -7.61 -13.39
N SER A 176 -15.12 -7.40 -13.80
CA SER A 176 -13.94 -7.68 -12.96
C SER A 176 -13.52 -6.52 -12.06
N SER A 177 -14.08 -5.31 -12.18
CA SER A 177 -13.68 -4.13 -11.41
C SER A 177 -13.77 -4.34 -9.90
N ALA A 178 -14.76 -5.11 -9.43
CA ALA A 178 -14.91 -5.45 -8.01
C ALA A 178 -13.77 -6.33 -7.46
N ALA A 179 -13.00 -6.97 -8.34
CA ALA A 179 -11.80 -7.71 -7.96
C ALA A 179 -10.53 -6.84 -8.06
N SER A 180 -10.63 -5.57 -8.45
CA SER A 180 -9.50 -4.66 -8.51
C SER A 180 -9.50 -3.74 -7.29
N TYR A 181 -8.48 -3.88 -6.44
CA TYR A 181 -8.35 -3.14 -5.18
C TYR A 181 -6.88 -3.05 -4.79
N SER A 182 -6.56 -2.14 -3.89
CA SER A 182 -5.23 -2.08 -3.28
C SER A 182 -5.31 -2.53 -1.84
N SER A 183 -4.30 -3.26 -1.35
CA SER A 183 -4.18 -3.61 0.07
C SER A 183 -2.84 -3.16 0.61
N TYR A 184 -2.83 -2.74 1.86
CA TYR A 184 -1.72 -2.09 2.52
C TYR A 184 -1.36 -2.82 3.81
N ALA A 185 -0.08 -2.87 4.13
CA ALA A 185 0.43 -3.24 5.45
C ALA A 185 1.44 -2.17 5.89
N VAL A 186 1.21 -1.56 7.05
CA VAL A 186 1.99 -0.41 7.52
C VAL A 186 2.51 -0.64 8.94
N THR A 187 3.75 -0.23 9.20
CA THR A 187 4.38 -0.25 10.53
C THR A 187 5.35 0.93 10.68
N PRO A 188 5.49 1.55 11.85
CA PRO A 188 6.43 2.65 12.05
C PRO A 188 7.89 2.18 11.99
N LEU A 189 8.77 3.07 11.53
CA LEU A 189 10.23 2.86 11.50
C LEU A 189 10.98 3.86 12.39
N ASP A 190 10.44 5.07 12.52
CA ASP A 190 10.98 6.19 13.30
C ASP A 190 9.80 7.15 13.64
N ASP A 191 10.01 8.18 14.47
CA ASP A 191 9.02 9.21 14.81
C ASP A 191 8.36 9.85 13.58
N ARG A 192 9.07 9.97 12.45
CA ARG A 192 8.56 10.62 11.22
C ARG A 192 8.48 9.70 10.01
N TYR A 193 8.77 8.41 10.18
CA TYR A 193 8.86 7.47 9.06
C TYR A 193 8.08 6.19 9.35
N TYR A 194 7.42 5.66 8.33
CA TYR A 194 6.83 4.33 8.39
C TYR A 194 7.13 3.52 7.12
N LEU A 195 7.14 2.20 7.27
CA LEU A 195 7.21 1.24 6.18
C LEU A 195 5.81 0.95 5.69
N ARG A 196 5.60 1.03 4.37
CA ARG A 196 4.33 0.67 3.74
C ARG A 196 4.56 -0.37 2.66
N LEU A 197 3.88 -1.50 2.80
CA LEU A 197 3.83 -2.56 1.79
C LEU A 197 2.49 -2.46 1.08
N MET A 198 2.51 -2.47 -0.25
CA MET A 198 1.35 -2.25 -1.10
C MET A 198 1.18 -3.44 -2.05
N PHE A 199 -0.05 -3.86 -2.23
CA PHE A 199 -0.44 -4.86 -3.23
C PHE A 199 -1.55 -4.27 -4.08
N HIS A 200 -1.22 -3.89 -5.31
CA HIS A 200 -2.19 -3.42 -6.29
C HIS A 200 -2.69 -4.61 -7.08
N ASN A 201 -3.97 -4.94 -6.92
CA ASN A 201 -4.57 -6.12 -7.50
C ASN A 201 -5.41 -5.73 -8.72
N HIS A 202 -5.19 -6.42 -9.84
CA HIS A 202 -6.04 -6.37 -11.02
C HIS A 202 -6.69 -7.74 -11.21
N GLY A 203 -7.98 -7.82 -10.92
CA GLY A 203 -8.69 -9.09 -10.78
C GLY A 203 -9.44 -9.58 -12.01
N TYR A 204 -10.23 -10.64 -11.82
CA TYR A 204 -10.98 -11.32 -12.88
C TYR A 204 -12.30 -11.91 -12.35
N VAL A 205 -13.17 -12.37 -13.27
CA VAL A 205 -14.42 -13.06 -12.91
C VAL A 205 -14.25 -14.59 -12.77
N PRO A 206 -14.89 -15.26 -11.80
CA PRO A 206 -15.75 -14.69 -10.75
C PRO A 206 -14.97 -13.92 -9.68
N VAL A 207 -15.51 -12.77 -9.26
CA VAL A 207 -14.86 -11.80 -8.37
C VAL A 207 -14.39 -12.42 -7.06
N GLY A 208 -15.26 -13.16 -6.36
CA GLY A 208 -14.90 -13.76 -5.07
C GLY A 208 -13.72 -14.73 -5.17
N GLN A 209 -13.61 -15.46 -6.28
CA GLN A 209 -12.50 -16.38 -6.51
C GLN A 209 -11.19 -15.66 -6.84
N ALA A 210 -11.27 -14.56 -7.60
CA ALA A 210 -10.11 -13.71 -7.85
C ALA A 210 -9.58 -13.11 -6.55
N ILE A 211 -10.46 -12.47 -5.75
CA ILE A 211 -10.10 -11.89 -4.45
C ILE A 211 -9.47 -12.94 -3.54
N TYR A 212 -10.05 -14.14 -3.45
CA TYR A 212 -9.47 -15.24 -2.65
C TYR A 212 -8.03 -15.57 -3.08
N ASN A 213 -7.78 -15.69 -4.38
CA ASN A 213 -6.45 -16.04 -4.90
C ASN A 213 -5.42 -14.91 -4.70
N MET A 214 -5.86 -13.65 -4.80
CA MET A 214 -5.00 -12.47 -4.56
C MET A 214 -4.69 -12.30 -3.07
N ASN A 215 -5.69 -12.46 -2.20
CA ASN A 215 -5.49 -12.46 -0.75
C ASN A 215 -4.62 -13.63 -0.30
N THR A 216 -4.70 -14.80 -0.93
CA THR A 216 -3.80 -15.93 -0.61
C THR A 216 -2.33 -15.58 -0.85
N LEU A 217 -2.02 -14.89 -1.96
CA LEU A 217 -0.67 -14.42 -2.26
C LEU A 217 -0.21 -13.35 -1.24
N ARG A 218 -1.04 -12.32 -1.02
CA ARG A 218 -0.79 -11.26 -0.03
C ARG A 218 -0.53 -11.84 1.35
N ASP A 219 -1.43 -12.67 1.85
CA ASP A 219 -1.34 -13.24 3.19
C ASP A 219 -0.09 -14.11 3.34
N LYS A 220 0.33 -14.81 2.27
CA LYS A 220 1.57 -15.58 2.28
C LYS A 220 2.80 -14.69 2.45
N VAL A 221 2.83 -13.52 1.80
CA VAL A 221 3.88 -12.52 1.99
C VAL A 221 3.80 -11.96 3.41
N CYS A 222 2.63 -11.47 3.83
CA CYS A 222 2.45 -10.80 5.11
C CYS A 222 2.75 -11.67 6.33
N ARG A 223 2.45 -12.98 6.27
CA ARG A 223 2.76 -13.92 7.36
C ARG A 223 4.26 -14.16 7.58
N ASN A 224 5.10 -13.85 6.60
CA ASN A 224 6.55 -14.10 6.64
C ASN A 224 7.38 -12.81 6.70
N ILE A 225 6.74 -11.67 7.02
CA ILE A 225 7.47 -10.43 7.26
C ILE A 225 8.19 -10.54 8.60
N VAL A 226 9.47 -10.18 8.59
CA VAL A 226 10.25 -9.99 9.81
C VAL A 226 10.84 -8.59 9.75
N LEU A 227 10.54 -7.77 10.75
CA LEU A 227 11.13 -6.44 10.92
C LEU A 227 11.79 -6.38 12.29
N GLN A 228 13.07 -6.04 12.30
CA GLN A 228 13.81 -5.73 13.51
C GLN A 228 14.17 -4.24 13.48
N LEU A 229 13.73 -3.49 14.48
CA LEU A 229 14.05 -2.07 14.59
C LEU A 229 15.53 -1.87 14.94
N SER A 230 16.07 -0.72 14.55
CA SER A 230 17.40 -0.31 15.01
C SER A 230 17.35 0.01 16.52
N PRO A 231 18.50 -0.01 17.23
CA PRO A 231 18.52 0.36 18.65
C PRO A 231 17.96 1.76 18.94
N SER A 232 18.16 2.72 18.02
CA SER A 232 17.62 4.07 18.15
C SER A 232 16.10 4.10 17.97
N ALA A 233 15.58 3.40 16.96
CA ALA A 233 14.15 3.27 16.72
C ALA A 233 13.45 2.55 17.87
N GLN A 234 14.06 1.51 18.44
CA GLN A 234 13.55 0.84 19.62
C GLN A 234 13.47 1.80 20.83
N ALA A 235 14.52 2.59 21.07
CA ALA A 235 14.51 3.57 22.15
C ALA A 235 13.46 4.67 21.96
N GLN A 236 13.19 5.09 20.72
CA GLN A 236 12.10 6.01 20.38
C GLN A 236 10.73 5.37 20.65
N MET A 237 10.52 4.12 20.23
CA MET A 237 9.30 3.37 20.51
C MET A 237 9.04 3.25 22.02
N ASP A 238 10.06 2.87 22.79
CA ASP A 238 9.98 2.77 24.26
C ASP A 238 9.73 4.14 24.93
N ARG A 239 10.23 5.23 24.34
CA ARG A 239 9.92 6.59 24.80
C ARG A 239 8.47 6.95 24.49
N ALA A 240 7.98 6.71 23.28
CA ALA A 240 6.61 6.99 22.90
C ALA A 240 5.62 6.22 23.80
N GLN A 241 5.91 4.95 24.09
CA GLN A 241 5.09 4.16 25.00
C GLN A 241 5.08 4.71 26.44
N ARG A 242 6.18 5.32 26.92
CA ARG A 242 6.22 5.98 28.23
C ARG A 242 5.49 7.32 28.24
N CYS A 243 5.56 8.08 27.15
CA CYS A 243 4.87 9.37 27.02
C CYS A 243 3.36 9.18 26.86
N TRP A 244 2.93 8.12 26.15
CA TRP A 244 1.53 7.83 25.87
C TRP A 244 1.19 6.35 26.14
N PRO A 245 1.17 5.92 27.41
CA PRO A 245 0.97 4.50 27.76
C PRO A 245 -0.39 3.95 27.32
N ASP A 246 -1.39 4.83 27.21
CA ASP A 246 -2.76 4.49 26.82
C ASP A 246 -3.05 4.71 25.34
N ALA A 247 -2.08 5.17 24.54
CA ALA A 247 -2.28 5.35 23.11
C ALA A 247 -2.55 4.01 22.42
N ARG A 248 -3.64 3.94 21.68
CA ARG A 248 -4.05 2.76 20.92
C ARG A 248 -4.48 3.19 19.52
N ILE A 249 -4.24 2.28 18.59
CA ILE A 249 -4.85 2.33 17.27
C ILE A 249 -6.19 1.60 17.33
N SER A 250 -7.17 2.08 16.58
CA SER A 250 -8.47 1.46 16.45
C SER A 250 -8.29 0.01 15.95
N PRO A 251 -8.86 -1.00 16.64
CA PRO A 251 -8.70 -2.40 16.22
C PRO A 251 -9.48 -2.70 14.94
N GLN A 252 -10.55 -1.95 14.69
CA GLN A 252 -11.43 -2.01 13.52
C GLN A 252 -11.83 -0.58 13.14
N ARG A 253 -12.10 -0.35 11.86
CA ARG A 253 -12.53 0.94 11.35
C ARG A 253 -13.40 0.74 10.11
N GLU A 254 -14.46 1.52 10.01
CA GLU A 254 -15.32 1.59 8.83
C GLU A 254 -14.73 2.56 7.79
N PRO A 255 -15.11 2.44 6.51
CA PRO A 255 -14.72 3.40 5.49
C PRO A 255 -15.14 4.84 5.84
N GLU A 256 -14.29 5.80 5.49
CA GLU A 256 -14.56 7.22 5.70
C GLU A 256 -15.68 7.71 4.78
N ASN A 257 -16.59 8.52 5.33
CA ASN A 257 -17.72 9.10 4.60
C ASN A 257 -17.39 10.48 4.01
N TRP A 258 -16.25 10.60 3.32
CA TRP A 258 -15.84 11.87 2.73
C TRP A 258 -16.70 12.27 1.53
N VAL A 259 -16.85 13.58 1.37
CA VAL A 259 -17.43 14.18 0.18
C VAL A 259 -16.31 14.43 -0.82
N TYR A 260 -16.38 13.80 -1.99
CA TYR A 260 -15.45 14.05 -3.07
C TYR A 260 -15.76 15.38 -3.77
N PRO A 261 -14.72 16.10 -4.26
CA PRO A 261 -14.93 17.36 -4.97
C PRO A 261 -15.65 17.14 -6.31
N GLU A 262 -16.34 18.18 -6.77
CA GLU A 262 -16.78 18.27 -8.17
C GLU A 262 -15.62 18.81 -9.00
N TRP A 263 -15.24 18.12 -10.07
CA TRP A 263 -14.05 18.44 -10.86
C TRP A 263 -14.24 18.18 -12.35
N ARG A 264 -13.35 18.74 -13.16
CA ARG A 264 -13.25 18.47 -14.61
C ARG A 264 -11.79 18.34 -15.03
N TYR A 265 -11.56 17.74 -16.18
CA TYR A 265 -10.26 17.83 -16.84
C TYR A 265 -9.94 19.29 -17.18
N GLY A 266 -8.69 19.68 -16.94
CA GLY A 266 -8.18 20.97 -17.36
C GLY A 266 -7.96 21.04 -18.87
N GLU A 267 -8.03 22.26 -19.41
CA GLU A 267 -7.77 22.54 -20.80
C GLU A 267 -6.30 22.93 -21.01
N SER A 268 -5.54 22.11 -21.75
CA SER A 268 -4.11 22.34 -22.00
C SER A 268 -3.81 23.68 -22.69
N GLY A 269 -4.76 24.21 -23.46
CA GLY A 269 -4.64 25.51 -24.14
C GLY A 269 -4.77 26.72 -23.21
N LEU A 270 -5.23 26.53 -21.98
CA LEU A 270 -5.46 27.58 -20.98
C LEU A 270 -4.47 27.55 -19.82
N ASN A 271 -3.41 26.71 -19.92
CA ASN A 271 -2.44 26.49 -18.83
C ASN A 271 -3.11 26.05 -17.51
N GLU A 272 -4.22 25.32 -17.61
CA GLU A 272 -4.90 24.75 -16.45
C GLU A 272 -4.19 23.47 -15.97
N PRO A 273 -4.24 23.17 -14.66
CA PRO A 273 -3.80 21.88 -14.15
C PRO A 273 -4.67 20.75 -14.72
N LEU A 274 -4.14 19.53 -14.76
CA LEU A 274 -4.86 18.35 -15.29
C LEU A 274 -6.25 18.17 -14.67
N VAL A 275 -6.38 18.47 -13.38
CA VAL A 275 -7.63 18.43 -12.62
C VAL A 275 -7.97 19.84 -12.14
N VAL A 276 -9.13 20.34 -12.56
CA VAL A 276 -9.68 21.62 -12.08
C VAL A 276 -10.84 21.35 -11.13
N ILE A 277 -10.69 21.78 -9.88
CA ILE A 277 -11.74 21.67 -8.86
C ILE A 277 -12.78 22.77 -9.09
N LEU A 278 -14.03 22.35 -9.31
CA LEU A 278 -15.19 23.23 -9.48
C LEU A 278 -15.86 23.53 -8.14
N LYS A 279 -15.88 22.54 -7.25
CA LYS A 279 -16.39 22.66 -5.88
C LYS A 279 -15.58 21.78 -4.92
N PRO A 280 -15.12 22.33 -3.79
CA PRO A 280 -14.32 21.57 -2.83
C PRO A 280 -15.14 20.45 -2.18
N GLY A 281 -14.46 19.35 -1.86
CA GLY A 281 -14.98 18.24 -1.07
C GLY A 281 -14.76 18.44 0.44
N SER A 282 -14.65 17.33 1.16
CA SER A 282 -14.17 17.32 2.55
C SER A 282 -12.77 17.94 2.65
N ALA A 283 -12.48 18.61 3.77
CA ALA A 283 -11.13 19.08 4.08
C ALA A 283 -10.24 17.93 4.57
N PRO A 284 -8.90 18.09 4.55
CA PRO A 284 -7.99 17.11 5.13
C PRO A 284 -8.31 16.86 6.61
N PRO A 285 -8.19 15.61 7.09
CA PRO A 285 -8.45 15.29 8.49
C PRO A 285 -7.43 15.99 9.38
N PRO A 286 -7.87 16.62 10.50
CA PRO A 286 -6.97 17.31 11.41
C PRO A 286 -6.08 16.32 12.19
N PHE A 287 -4.98 16.85 12.72
CA PHE A 287 -4.19 16.14 13.72
C PHE A 287 -4.57 16.62 15.12
N ASP A 288 -4.87 15.66 16.00
CA ASP A 288 -5.21 15.87 17.40
C ASP A 288 -4.06 15.35 18.28
N LEU A 289 -3.58 16.18 19.22
CA LEU A 289 -2.49 15.87 20.16
C LEU A 289 -2.97 15.14 21.42
#